data_AF-A0A453GNW6-F1
#
_entry.id   AF-A0A453GNW6-F1
#
_cell.length_a   1.000
_cell.length_b   1.000
_cell.length_c   1.000
_cell.angle_alpha   90.00
_cell.angle_beta   90.00
_cell.angle_gamma   90.00
#
_symmetry.space_group_name_H-M   'P 1'
#
loop_
_entity.id
_entity.type
_entity.pdbx_description
1 polymer ?
#
loop_
_entity_poly.entity_id
_entity_poly.type
_entity_poly.pdbx_seq_one_letter_code
_entity_poly.pdbx_strand_id
1 'polypeptide(L)' 'MDLIPRMLIVDPMKRITIREIRDHPWFQNRLPLYLAVPPPNTAQQAKMEIDEDTLQDVANLGYDKDHVCESLCNRL' A
#
# COMPACT_ATOMS: atom_id res chain seq x y z
N MET A 1 -12.01 5.75 -22.14
CA MET A 1 -13.37 5.48 -21.61
C MET A 1 -13.60 3.97 -21.66
N ASP A 2 -12.70 3.23 -21.03
CA ASP A 2 -12.54 1.79 -21.18
C ASP A 2 -12.24 1.11 -19.83
N LEU A 3 -12.21 1.90 -18.75
CA LEU A 3 -11.91 1.41 -17.40
C LEU A 3 -12.88 0.31 -16.95
N ILE A 4 -14.20 0.55 -17.06
CA ILE A 4 -15.23 -0.40 -16.62
C ILE A 4 -15.14 -1.75 -17.38
N PRO A 5 -15.09 -1.78 -18.73
CA PRO A 5 -14.85 -3.03 -19.46
C PRO A 5 -13.58 -3.76 -19.02
N ARG A 6 -12.47 -3.04 -18.76
CA ARG A 6 -11.20 -3.64 -18.33
C ARG A 6 -11.24 -4.24 -16.92
N MET A 7 -12.08 -3.70 -16.03
CA MET A 7 -12.33 -4.25 -14.69
C MET A 7 -13.18 -5.53 -14.73
N LEU A 8 -14.07 -5.64 -15.71
CA LEU A 8 -15.03 -6.74 -15.84
C LEU A 8 -14.55 -7.87 -16.77
N ILE A 9 -13.26 -7.92 -17.10
CA ILE A 9 -12.69 -9.01 -17.89
C ILE A 9 -12.82 -10.33 -17.11
N VAL A 10 -13.36 -11.35 -17.81
CA VAL A 10 -13.59 -12.70 -17.27
C VAL A 10 -12.28 -13.38 -16.89
N ASP A 11 -11.29 -13.31 -17.78
CA ASP A 11 -9.95 -13.87 -17.57
C ASP A 11 -9.14 -13.01 -16.57
N PRO A 12 -8.80 -13.52 -15.37
CA PRO A 12 -8.10 -12.74 -14.35
C PRO A 12 -6.70 -12.31 -14.78
N MET A 13 -6.04 -13.08 -15.67
CA MET A 13 -4.69 -12.74 -16.16
C MET A 13 -4.71 -11.55 -17.12
N LYS A 14 -5.88 -11.24 -17.69
CA LYS A 14 -6.09 -10.10 -18.61
C LYS A 14 -6.84 -8.95 -17.96
N ARG A 15 -7.38 -9.14 -16.75
CA ARG A 15 -8.09 -8.12 -16.00
C ARG A 15 -7.11 -7.03 -15.56
N ILE A 16 -7.55 -5.78 -15.66
CA ILE A 16 -6.75 -4.63 -15.23
C ILE A 16 -6.34 -4.73 -13.76
N THR A 17 -5.08 -4.38 -13.48
CA THR A 17 -4.51 -4.33 -12.13
C THR A 17 -4.81 -2.99 -11.45
N ILE A 18 -4.73 -2.94 -10.11
CA ILE A 18 -4.89 -1.68 -9.35
C ILE A 18 -3.89 -0.61 -9.83
N ARG A 19 -2.65 -1.00 -10.16
CA ARG A 19 -1.65 -0.06 -10.68
C ARG A 19 -2.12 0.58 -11.98
N GLU A 20 -2.58 -0.21 -12.93
CA GLU A 20 -3.09 0.30 -14.21
C GLU A 20 -4.38 1.12 -14.03
N ILE A 21 -5.23 0.83 -13.04
CA ILE A 21 -6.38 1.67 -12.69
C ILE A 21 -5.90 3.04 -12.20
N ARG A 22 -4.89 3.10 -11.32
CA ARG A 22 -4.33 4.37 -10.80
C ARG A 22 -3.70 5.23 -11.91
N ASP A 23 -3.20 4.60 -12.96
CA ASP A 23 -2.62 5.26 -14.13
C ASP A 23 -3.68 5.68 -15.16
N HIS A 24 -4.95 5.24 -15.02
CA HIS A 24 -5.99 5.51 -15.99
C HIS A 24 -6.53 6.96 -15.90
N PRO A 25 -6.63 7.73 -17.01
CA PRO A 25 -7.01 9.15 -16.98
C PRO A 25 -8.35 9.45 -16.31
N TRP A 26 -9.34 8.56 -16.49
CA TRP A 26 -10.64 8.69 -15.81
C TRP A 26 -10.52 8.60 -14.29
N PHE A 27 -9.62 7.76 -13.76
CA PHE A 27 -9.40 7.61 -12.33
C PHE A 27 -8.64 8.81 -11.73
N GLN A 28 -7.71 9.38 -12.50
CA GLN A 28 -6.93 10.54 -12.08
C GLN A 28 -7.73 11.85 -12.12
N ASN A 29 -8.81 11.90 -12.90
CA ASN A 29 -9.62 13.10 -13.02
C ASN A 29 -10.26 13.47 -11.67
N ARG A 30 -9.85 14.62 -11.11
CA ARG A 30 -10.27 15.11 -9.78
C ARG A 30 -9.96 14.12 -8.64
N LEU A 31 -8.88 13.35 -8.75
CA LEU A 31 -8.44 12.46 -7.68
C LEU A 31 -7.99 13.29 -6.44
N PRO A 32 -8.60 13.11 -5.27
CA PRO A 32 -8.16 13.78 -4.04
C PRO A 32 -6.70 13.45 -3.69
N LEU A 33 -5.97 14.43 -3.16
CA LEU A 33 -4.52 14.32 -2.88
C LEU A 33 -4.16 13.15 -1.95
N TYR A 34 -4.99 12.88 -0.94
CA TYR A 34 -4.74 11.78 0.00
C TYR A 34 -4.84 10.38 -0.66
N LEU A 35 -5.49 10.28 -1.83
CA LEU A 35 -5.54 9.05 -2.64
C LEU A 35 -4.44 9.03 -3.72
N ALA A 36 -3.85 10.18 -4.03
CA ALA A 36 -2.80 10.31 -5.03
C ALA A 36 -1.42 9.87 -4.51
N VAL A 37 -1.27 9.67 -3.19
CA VAL A 37 0.00 9.27 -2.56
C VAL A 37 0.48 7.95 -3.17
N PRO A 38 1.64 7.94 -3.87
CA PRO A 38 2.17 6.70 -4.44
C PRO A 38 2.39 5.69 -3.30
N PRO A 39 2.14 4.38 -3.54
CA PRO A 39 2.42 3.38 -2.52
C PRO A 39 3.91 3.51 -2.18
N PRO A 40 4.25 3.63 -0.88
CA PRO A 40 5.62 3.81 -0.50
C PRO A 40 6.41 2.57 -0.93
N ASN A 41 7.62 2.80 -1.45
CA ASN A 41 8.49 1.71 -1.84
C ASN A 41 8.89 0.92 -0.58
N THR A 42 8.38 -0.31 -0.47
CA THR A 42 8.60 -1.17 0.71
C THR A 42 10.09 -1.35 1.04
N ALA A 43 10.95 -1.38 0.00
CA ALA A 43 12.39 -1.51 0.19
C ALA A 43 13.06 -0.23 0.74
N GLN A 44 12.48 0.94 0.49
CA GLN A 44 12.96 2.19 1.09
C GLN A 44 12.41 2.39 2.50
N GLN A 45 11.17 1.94 2.75
CA GLN A 45 10.57 1.99 4.09
C GLN A 45 11.27 1.10 5.10
N ALA A 46 11.71 -0.09 4.68
CA ALA A 46 12.41 -0.99 5.57
C ALA A 46 13.73 -0.37 6.11
N LYS A 47 14.31 0.61 5.40
CA LYS A 47 15.51 1.34 5.82
C LYS A 47 15.22 2.56 6.71
N MET A 48 13.94 2.91 6.94
CA MET A 48 13.57 4.02 7.81
C MET A 48 13.55 3.56 9.27
N GLU A 49 13.91 4.46 10.18
CA GLU A 49 13.81 4.19 11.61
C GLU A 49 12.37 3.85 12.01
N ILE A 50 12.20 2.89 12.92
CA ILE A 50 10.89 2.48 13.45
C ILE A 50 10.33 3.65 14.26
N ASP A 51 9.12 4.07 13.91
CA ASP A 51 8.40 5.11 14.63
C ASP A 51 7.89 4.59 15.99
N GLU A 52 8.37 5.17 17.08
CA GLU A 52 8.08 4.69 18.45
C GLU A 52 6.61 4.90 18.84
N ASP A 53 5.99 5.99 18.38
CA ASP A 53 4.57 6.25 18.66
C ASP A 53 3.69 5.16 18.01
N THR A 54 3.98 4.80 16.75
CA THR A 54 3.33 3.68 16.07
C THR A 54 3.60 2.34 16.77
N LEU A 55 4.82 2.12 17.28
CA LEU A 55 5.15 0.90 18.02
C LEU A 55 4.36 0.80 19.35
N GLN A 56 4.14 1.94 20.02
CA GLN A 56 3.29 2.00 21.19
C GLN A 56 1.82 1.70 20.87
N ASP A 57 1.31 2.19 19.74
CA ASP A 57 -0.05 1.85 19.28
C ASP A 57 -0.20 0.35 19.02
N VAL A 58 0.81 -0.28 18.40
CA VAL A 58 0.83 -1.74 18.19
C VAL A 58 0.89 -2.49 19.52
N ALA A 59 1.65 -1.99 20.50
CA ALA A 59 1.66 -2.56 21.84
C ALA A 59 0.30 -2.46 22.53
N ASN A 60 -0.43 -1.35 22.33
CA ASN A 60 -1.79 -1.16 22.86
C ASN A 60 -2.80 -2.14 22.24
N LEU A 61 -2.51 -2.70 21.06
CA LEU A 61 -3.30 -3.78 20.44
C LEU A 61 -2.99 -5.18 21.03
N GLY A 62 -2.04 -5.28 21.97
CA GLY A 62 -1.68 -6.51 22.66
C GLY A 62 -0.48 -7.25 22.08
N TYR A 63 0.29 -6.62 21.19
CA TYR A 63 1.52 -7.19 20.67
C TYR A 63 2.72 -6.83 21.54
N ASP A 64 3.69 -7.75 21.61
CA ASP A 64 4.97 -7.50 22.28
C ASP A 64 5.86 -6.61 21.41
N LYS A 65 6.41 -5.53 21.99
CA LYS A 65 7.22 -4.54 21.27
C LYS A 65 8.50 -5.16 20.70
N ASP A 66 9.20 -5.98 21.49
CA ASP A 66 10.48 -6.57 21.08
C ASP A 66 10.29 -7.53 19.91
N HIS A 67 9.24 -8.36 19.97
CA HIS A 67 8.86 -9.26 18.89
C HIS A 67 8.45 -8.52 17.60
N VAL A 68 7.74 -7.39 17.71
CA VAL A 68 7.37 -6.56 16.55
C VAL A 68 8.61 -5.95 15.91
N CYS A 69 9.52 -5.38 16.72
CA CYS A 69 10.78 -4.83 16.25
C CYS A 69 11.63 -5.89 15.54
N GLU A 70 11.79 -7.07 16.14
CA GLU A 70 12.53 -8.18 15.54
C GLU A 70 11.91 -8.63 14.20
N SER A 71 10.58 -8.75 14.14
CA SER A 71 9.86 -9.13 12.93
C SER A 71 10.01 -8.12 11.79
N LEU A 72 10.12 -6.83 12.12
CA LEU A 72 10.34 -5.76 11.13
C LEU A 72 11.79 -5.74 10.65
N CYS A 73 12.76 -5.91 11.55
CA CYS A 73 14.18 -5.97 11.22
C CYS A 73 14.54 -7.19 10.35
N ASN A 74 13.88 -8.34 10.57
CA ASN A 74 14.13 -9.57 9.82
C ASN A 74 13.56 -9.55 8.37
N ARG A 75 12.82 -8.51 7.97
CA ARG A 75 12.31 -8.34 6.60
C ARG A 75 13.23 -7.52 5.68
N LEU A 76 14.35 -7.03 6.22
CA LEU A 76 15.45 -6.38 5.48
C LEU A 76 16.44 -7.40 4.92
#